data_AF-A0A4Y2IJ64-F1
#
_entry.id   AF-A0A4Y2IJ64-F1
#
_cell.length_a   1.000
_cell.length_b   1.000
_cell.length_c   1.000
_cell.angle_alpha   90.00
_cell.angle_beta   90.00
_cell.angle_gamma   90.00
#
_symmetry.space_group_name_H-M   'P 1'
#
loop_
_entity.id
_entity.type
_entity.pdbx_description
1 polymer ?
#
loop_
_entity_poly.entity_id
_entity_poly.type
_entity_poly.pdbx_seq_one_letter_code
_entity_poly.pdbx_strand_id
1 'polypeptide(L)'
;MDRTRWPNCLATEISRLYSTGFFLLGYAKDKVYSRKIREDSEPPRKIRADLRVSAIAAIATVTTEMLQRTWLELDYRLDILRTTKVAHVEECTDFLIKTL
;
A
#
# COMPACT_ATOMS: atom_id res chain seq x y z
N MET A 1 -24.60 -17.88 -10.11
CA MET A 1 -23.55 -16.92 -9.70
C MET A 1 -22.57 -16.75 -10.85
N ASP A 2 -22.31 -15.51 -11.23
CA ASP A 2 -21.47 -15.17 -12.38
C ASP A 2 -19.98 -15.24 -12.01
N ARG A 3 -19.26 -16.17 -12.65
CA ARG A 3 -17.83 -16.48 -12.38
C ARG A 3 -16.89 -15.31 -12.73
N THR A 4 -17.39 -14.29 -13.41
CA THR A 4 -16.63 -13.09 -13.83
C THR A 4 -16.50 -12.03 -12.73
N ARG A 5 -17.32 -12.09 -11.66
CA ARG A 5 -17.29 -11.10 -10.56
C ARG A 5 -16.08 -11.27 -9.63
N TRP A 6 -15.58 -12.49 -9.51
CA TRP A 6 -14.51 -12.91 -8.59
C TRP A 6 -13.14 -12.28 -8.88
N PRO A 7 -12.63 -12.27 -10.12
CA PRO A 7 -11.33 -11.64 -10.41
C PRO A 7 -11.36 -10.11 -10.19
N ASN A 8 -12.50 -9.47 -10.43
CA ASN A 8 -12.62 -8.02 -10.34
C ASN A 8 -12.61 -7.52 -8.89
N CYS A 9 -13.22 -8.26 -7.96
CA CYS A 9 -13.19 -7.92 -6.53
C CYS A 9 -11.78 -8.07 -5.94
N LEU A 10 -11.08 -9.18 -6.22
CA LEU A 10 -9.71 -9.37 -5.75
C LEU A 10 -8.74 -8.37 -6.40
N ALA A 11 -8.89 -8.07 -7.69
CA ALA A 11 -8.05 -7.08 -8.38
C ALA A 11 -8.23 -5.66 -7.81
N THR A 12 -9.48 -5.29 -7.47
CA THR A 12 -9.78 -3.98 -6.86
C THR A 12 -9.19 -3.88 -5.45
N GLU A 13 -9.28 -4.95 -4.66
CA GLU A 13 -8.82 -4.94 -3.27
C GLU A 13 -7.30 -5.07 -3.14
N ILE A 14 -6.66 -5.82 -4.05
CA ILE A 14 -5.20 -5.82 -4.21
C ILE A 14 -4.72 -4.43 -4.64
N SER A 15 -5.36 -3.80 -5.62
CA SER A 15 -5.01 -2.43 -6.05
C SER A 15 -5.13 -1.42 -4.90
N ARG A 16 -6.10 -1.62 -4.01
CA ARG A 16 -6.28 -0.83 -2.80
C ARG A 16 -5.19 -1.07 -1.75
N LEU A 17 -4.77 -2.31 -1.50
CA LEU A 17 -3.64 -2.60 -0.62
C LEU A 17 -2.34 -1.92 -1.10
N TYR A 18 -2.11 -1.93 -2.41
CA TYR A 18 -1.02 -1.16 -3.03
C TYR A 18 -1.17 0.36 -2.83
N SER A 19 -2.40 0.88 -2.82
CA SER A 19 -2.69 2.32 -2.62
C SER A 19 -2.26 2.84 -1.25
N THR A 20 -2.30 2.02 -0.20
CA THR A 20 -1.93 2.45 1.17
C THR A 20 -0.40 2.59 1.33
N GLY A 21 0.38 1.67 0.76
CA GLY A 21 1.83 1.83 0.63
C GLY A 21 2.22 2.98 -0.30
N PHE A 22 1.41 3.23 -1.34
CA PHE A 22 1.58 4.38 -2.23
C PHE A 22 1.38 5.73 -1.54
N PHE A 23 0.56 5.81 -0.49
CA PHE A 23 0.38 7.05 0.28
C PHE A 23 1.67 7.49 0.99
N LEU A 24 2.30 6.59 1.76
CA LEU A 24 3.56 6.91 2.43
C LEU A 24 4.70 7.17 1.44
N LEU A 25 4.75 6.39 0.34
CA LEU A 25 5.73 6.61 -0.71
C LEU A 25 5.53 7.94 -1.44
N GLY A 26 4.27 8.29 -1.74
CA GLY A 26 3.90 9.57 -2.34
C GLY A 26 4.23 10.76 -1.44
N TYR A 27 3.96 10.63 -0.14
CA TYR A 27 4.33 11.62 0.86
C TYR A 27 5.86 11.82 0.96
N ALA A 28 6.63 10.74 1.06
CA ALA A 28 8.08 10.81 1.09
C ALA A 28 8.65 11.42 -0.20
N LYS A 29 8.07 11.04 -1.35
CA LYS A 29 8.43 11.60 -2.66
C LYS A 29 8.20 13.11 -2.68
N ASP A 30 7.02 13.57 -2.30
CA ASP A 30 6.68 15.00 -2.27
C ASP A 30 7.66 15.81 -1.39
N LYS A 31 8.03 15.28 -0.23
CA LYS A 31 9.04 15.89 0.66
C LYS A 31 10.44 15.91 0.06
N VAL A 32 10.84 14.86 -0.65
CA VAL A 32 12.15 14.78 -1.31
C VAL A 32 12.25 15.76 -2.48
N TYR A 33 11.21 15.85 -3.32
CA TYR A 33 11.20 16.74 -4.49
C TYR A 33 10.88 18.20 -4.15
N SER A 34 10.22 18.47 -3.02
CA SER A 34 10.05 19.83 -2.48
C SER A 34 11.40 20.46 -2.10
N ARG A 35 12.41 19.64 -1.78
CA ARG A 35 13.76 20.14 -1.55
C ARG A 35 14.38 20.45 -2.90
N LYS A 36 14.74 21.72 -3.10
CA LYS A 36 15.32 22.23 -4.35
C LYS A 36 16.72 21.64 -4.56
N ILE A 37 16.80 20.46 -5.15
CA ILE A 37 18.07 19.87 -5.61
C ILE A 37 18.43 20.60 -6.91
N ARG A 38 19.49 21.42 -6.88
CA ARG A 38 19.98 22.12 -8.08
C ARG A 38 20.76 21.13 -8.93
N GLU A 39 20.06 20.38 -9.78
CA GLU A 39 20.65 19.37 -10.66
C GLU A 39 21.59 19.98 -11.72
N ASP A 40 21.43 21.25 -12.02
CA ASP A 40 22.10 21.98 -13.10
C ASP A 40 23.46 22.57 -12.72
N SER A 41 23.74 22.77 -11.42
CA SER A 41 24.94 23.48 -10.96
C SER A 41 25.91 22.65 -10.12
N GLU A 42 25.61 21.38 -9.82
CA GLU A 42 26.36 20.58 -8.84
C GLU A 42 26.82 19.22 -9.38
N PRO A 43 27.99 18.71 -8.97
CA PRO A 43 28.50 17.43 -9.46
C PRO A 43 27.58 16.25 -9.07
N PRO A 44 27.47 15.19 -9.90
CA PRO A 44 26.55 14.06 -9.67
C PRO A 44 26.68 13.35 -8.31
N ARG A 45 27.85 13.44 -7.68
CA ARG A 45 28.09 12.89 -6.33
C ARG A 45 27.35 13.69 -5.25
N LYS A 46 27.28 15.02 -5.40
CA LYS A 46 26.63 15.92 -4.44
C LYS A 46 25.11 15.82 -4.54
N ILE A 47 24.56 15.76 -5.76
CA ILE A 47 23.14 15.48 -6.02
C ILE A 47 22.69 14.19 -5.30
N ARG A 48 23.47 13.12 -5.39
CA ARG A 48 23.16 11.83 -4.74
C ARG A 48 23.24 11.91 -3.21
N ALA A 49 24.19 12.65 -2.67
CA ALA A 49 24.31 12.87 -1.24
C ALA A 49 23.11 13.68 -0.71
N ASP A 50 22.74 14.75 -1.41
CA ASP A 50 21.59 15.60 -1.06
C ASP A 50 20.28 14.83 -1.13
N LEU A 51 20.11 13.97 -2.14
CA LEU A 51 18.95 13.09 -2.26
C LEU A 51 18.83 12.13 -1.07
N ARG A 52 19.95 11.52 -0.64
CA ARG A 52 19.97 10.63 0.53
C ARG A 52 19.62 11.37 1.81
N VAL A 53 20.20 12.56 2.02
CA VAL A 53 19.89 13.40 3.17
C VAL A 53 18.42 13.81 3.17
N SER A 54 17.88 14.15 2.00
CA SER A 54 16.47 14.52 1.87
C SER A 54 15.53 13.34 2.11
N ALA A 55 15.89 12.13 1.68
CA ALA A 55 15.10 10.93 1.93
C ALA A 55 15.06 10.59 3.43
N ILE A 56 16.20 10.66 4.11
CA ILE A 56 16.28 10.46 5.57
C ILE A 56 15.44 11.50 6.30
N ALA A 57 15.54 12.77 5.90
CA ALA A 57 14.73 13.84 6.48
C ALA A 57 13.23 13.62 6.24
N ALA A 58 12.83 13.23 5.03
CA ALA A 58 11.44 12.93 4.70
C ALA A 58 10.89 11.78 5.54
N ILE A 59 11.65 10.69 5.70
CA ILE A 59 11.28 9.56 6.57
C ILE A 59 11.14 10.02 8.02
N ALA A 60 12.02 10.90 8.50
CA ALA A 60 11.94 11.44 9.86
C ALA A 60 10.70 12.34 10.09
N THR A 61 10.07 12.86 9.02
CA THR A 61 8.79 13.59 9.13
C THR A 61 7.57 12.68 9.15
N VAL A 62 7.73 11.38 8.89
CA VAL A 62 6.61 10.43 9.02
C VAL A 62 6.36 10.21 10.50
N THR A 63 5.20 10.66 10.98
CA THR A 63 4.86 10.52 12.40
C THR A 63 4.40 9.10 12.71
N THR A 64 4.51 8.71 13.98
CA THR A 64 4.01 7.43 14.46
C THR A 64 2.51 7.27 14.16
N GLU A 65 1.73 8.35 14.24
CA GLU A 65 0.30 8.35 13.96
C GLU A 65 0.02 8.08 12.47
N MET A 66 0.81 8.68 11.56
CA MET A 66 0.69 8.39 10.12
C MET A 66 0.98 6.92 9.83
N LEU A 67 2.02 6.38 10.46
CA LEU A 67 2.40 4.98 10.32
C LEU A 67 1.32 4.04 10.89
N GLN A 68 0.82 4.33 12.10
CA GLN A 68 -0.23 3.56 12.76
C GLN A 68 -1.53 3.55 11.96
N ARG A 69 -1.96 4.69 11.42
CA ARG A 69 -3.16 4.76 10.57
C ARG A 69 -3.00 3.95 9.29
N THR A 70 -1.83 4.08 8.65
CA THR A 70 -1.50 3.31 7.43
C THR A 70 -1.48 1.81 7.72
N TRP A 71 -0.92 1.43 8.86
CA TRP A 71 -0.85 0.03 9.30
C TRP A 71 -2.22 -0.55 9.64
N LEU A 72 -3.04 0.20 10.38
CA LEU A 72 -4.40 -0.21 10.73
C LEU A 72 -5.28 -0.38 9.48
N GLU A 73 -5.17 0.53 8.52
CA GLU A 73 -5.86 0.42 7.23
C GLU A 73 -5.42 -0.84 6.45
N LEU A 74 -4.13 -1.17 6.50
CA LEU A 74 -3.60 -2.38 5.88
C LEU A 74 -4.13 -3.65 6.56
N ASP A 75 -4.12 -3.68 7.90
CA ASP A 75 -4.59 -4.80 8.70
C ASP A 75 -6.09 -5.03 8.52
N TYR A 76 -6.90 -3.97 8.56
CA TYR A 76 -8.33 -4.03 8.28
C TYR A 76 -8.64 -4.63 6.89
N ARG A 77 -7.88 -4.22 5.86
CA ARG A 77 -8.08 -4.74 4.50
C ARG A 77 -7.61 -6.19 4.35
N LEU A 78 -6.54 -6.57 5.04
CA LEU A 78 -6.10 -7.97 5.11
C LEU A 78 -7.14 -8.84 5.82
N ASP A 79 -7.76 -8.33 6.86
CA ASP A 79 -8.84 -9.00 7.58
C ASP A 79 -10.09 -9.18 6.71
N ILE A 80 -10.50 -8.15 5.95
CA ILE A 80 -11.57 -8.28 4.93
C ILE A 80 -11.20 -9.35 3.91
N LEU A 81 -9.98 -9.33 3.36
CA LEU A 81 -9.58 -10.36 2.40
C LEU A 81 -9.60 -11.77 2.99
N ARG A 82 -9.19 -11.91 4.26
CA ARG A 82 -9.20 -13.18 4.96
C ARG A 82 -10.62 -13.67 5.20
N THR A 83 -11.50 -12.83 5.73
CA THR A 83 -12.90 -13.16 5.99
C THR A 83 -13.65 -13.48 4.69
N THR A 84 -13.38 -12.75 3.61
CA THR A 84 -13.98 -13.03 2.30
C THR A 84 -13.50 -14.37 1.74
N LYS A 85 -12.18 -14.66 1.83
CA LYS A 85 -11.65 -15.98 1.42
C LYS A 85 -12.19 -17.13 2.27
N VAL A 86 -12.35 -16.95 3.57
CA VAL A 86 -12.88 -17.98 4.48
C VAL A 86 -14.37 -18.20 4.22
N ALA A 87 -15.16 -17.14 4.04
CA ALA A 87 -16.58 -17.23 3.67
C ALA A 87 -16.77 -17.99 2.35
N HIS A 88 -15.88 -17.79 1.37
CA HIS A 88 -15.91 -18.56 0.12
C HIS A 88 -15.56 -20.05 0.29
N VAL A 89 -14.73 -20.41 1.28
CA VAL A 89 -14.43 -21.82 1.58
C VAL A 89 -15.62 -22.47 2.30
N GLU A 90 -16.24 -21.75 3.25
CA GLU A 90 -17.41 -22.22 4.00
C GLU A 90 -18.64 -22.40 3.10
N GLU A 91 -18.96 -21.44 2.22
CA GLU A 91 -20.05 -21.58 1.24
C GLU A 91 -19.84 -22.79 0.31
N CYS A 92 -18.59 -23.06 -0.09
CA CYS A 92 -18.24 -24.23 -0.90
C CYS A 92 -18.44 -25.53 -0.14
N THR A 93 -18.07 -25.58 1.14
CA THR A 93 -18.27 -26.79 1.98
C THR A 93 -19.73 -27.01 2.31
N ASP A 94 -20.50 -25.96 2.60
CA ASP A 94 -21.94 -26.05 2.89
C ASP A 94 -22.75 -26.49 1.66
N PHE A 95 -22.36 -26.03 0.47
CA PHE A 95 -22.94 -26.48 -0.80
C PHE A 95 -22.64 -27.96 -1.07
N LEU A 96 -21.42 -28.42 -0.78
CA LEU A 96 -21.05 -29.84 -0.94
C LEU A 96 -21.75 -30.75 0.07
N ILE A 97 -21.95 -30.30 1.31
CA ILE A 97 -22.66 -31.07 2.36
C ILE A 97 -24.17 -31.15 2.07
N LYS A 98 -24.79 -30.12 1.51
CA LYS A 98 -26.22 -30.14 1.13
C LYS A 98 -26.52 -30.90 -0.16
N THR A 99 -25.49 -31.23 -0.95
CA THR A 99 -25.63 -31.93 -2.24
C THR A 99 -25.34 -33.44 -2.15
N LEU A 100 -24.78 -33.90 -1.01
CA LEU A 100 -24.64 -35.32 -0.64
C LEU A 100 -25.85 -35.79 0.18
#